data_AF-A0A3N5F3V2-F1
#
_entry.id   AF-A0A3N5F3V2-F1
#
_cell.length_a   1.000
_cell.length_b   1.000
_cell.length_c   1.000
_cell.angle_alpha   90.00
_cell.angle_beta   90.00
_cell.angle_gamma   90.00
#
_symmetry.space_group_name_H-M   'P 1'
#
loop_
_entity.id
_entity.type
_entity.pdbx_description
1 polymer ?
#
loop_
_entity_poly.entity_id
_entity_poly.type
_entity_poly.pdbx_seq_one_letter_code
_entity_poly.pdbx_strand_id
1 'polypeptide(L)' 'ESIDSSRHLILKTVHPSPLSASRGFFGCSHFSKCNEWLVARGLEPVAW' A
#
# COMPACT_ATOMS: atom_id res chain seq x y z
N GLU A 1 -14.27 -11.99 -0.47
CA GLU A 1 -12.90 -11.50 -0.18
C GLU A 1 -12.47 -12.04 1.18
N SER A 2 -11.18 -12.37 1.36
CA SER A 2 -10.65 -12.99 2.59
C SER A 2 -10.13 -11.99 3.63
N ILE A 3 -10.17 -10.68 3.33
CA ILE A 3 -9.68 -9.61 4.19
C ILE A 3 -10.83 -8.65 4.50
N ASP A 4 -11.01 -8.35 5.79
CA ASP A 4 -11.98 -7.37 6.27
C ASP A 4 -11.44 -5.94 6.13
N SER A 5 -12.06 -5.16 5.23
CA SER A 5 -11.69 -3.77 4.93
C SER A 5 -12.07 -2.76 6.01
N SER A 6 -12.91 -3.14 6.98
CA SER A 6 -13.23 -2.28 8.13
C SER A 6 -12.07 -2.20 9.14
N ARG A 7 -11.20 -3.22 9.13
CA ARG A 7 -10.10 -3.38 10.09
C ARG A 7 -8.72 -3.15 9.49
N HIS A 8 -8.56 -3.40 8.19
CA HIS A 8 -7.26 -3.39 7.52
C HIS A 8 -7.20 -2.34 6.42
N LEU A 9 -6.03 -1.73 6.22
CA LEU A 9 -5.75 -0.98 5.00
C LEU A 9 -5.46 -1.94 3.86
N ILE A 10 -6.15 -1.76 2.73
CA ILE A 10 -5.90 -2.52 1.51
C ILE A 10 -5.44 -1.55 0.41
N LEU A 11 -4.15 -1.58 0.09
CA LEU A 11 -3.57 -0.81 -1.01
C LEU A 11 -3.50 -1.68 -2.26
N LYS A 12 -4.27 -1.33 -3.30
CA LYS A 12 -4.35 -2.08 -4.56
C LYS A 12 -3.72 -1.27 -5.69
N THR A 13 -2.85 -1.92 -6.46
CA THR A 13 -2.32 -1.39 -7.73
C THR A 13 -2.02 -2.55 -8.68
N VAL A 14 -1.69 -2.23 -9.92
CA VAL A 14 -1.22 -3.19 -10.92
C VAL A 14 0.13 -3.79 -10.54
N HIS A 15 0.44 -4.98 -11.06
CA HIS A 15 1.70 -5.65 -10.76
C HIS A 15 2.92 -4.82 -11.22
N PRO A 16 4.06 -4.84 -10.49
CA PRO A 16 5.28 -4.11 -10.84
C PRO A 16 6.03 -4.63 -12.08
N SER A 17 5.55 -5.71 -12.72
CA SER A 17 6.14 -6.23 -13.96
C SER A 17 6.18 -5.13 -15.03
N PRO A 18 7.22 -5.07 -15.89
CA PRO A 18 7.30 -4.11 -16.99
C PRO A 18 6.04 -4.07 -17.87
N LEU A 19 5.34 -5.20 -18.00
CA LEU A 19 4.12 -5.31 -18.79
C LEU A 19 2.95 -4.47 -18.24
N SER A 20 3.00 -4.04 -16.97
CA SER A 20 1.89 -3.36 -16.29
C SER A 20 2.30 -2.17 -15.41
N ALA A 21 3.57 -2.03 -15.04
CA ALA A 21 3.99 -1.06 -14.03
C ALA A 21 3.63 0.40 -14.37
N SER A 22 3.74 0.79 -15.64
CA SER A 22 3.37 2.12 -16.13
C SER A 22 1.87 2.41 -16.06
N ARG A 23 1.02 1.39 -15.90
CA ARG A 23 -0.44 1.53 -15.77
C ARG A 23 -0.90 1.85 -14.34
N GLY A 24 0.00 2.00 -13.38
CA GLY A 24 -0.37 2.45 -12.04
C GLY A 24 0.54 2.04 -10.88
N PHE A 25 1.57 1.22 -11.10
CA PHE A 25 2.53 0.87 -10.05
C PHE A 25 3.47 2.06 -9.77
N PHE A 26 4.03 2.65 -10.83
CA PHE A 26 4.85 3.85 -10.68
C PHE A 26 4.00 5.02 -10.17
N GLY A 27 4.45 5.66 -9.09
CA GLY A 27 3.72 6.74 -8.41
C GLY A 27 2.64 6.28 -7.42
N CYS A 28 2.40 4.97 -7.25
CA CYS A 28 1.34 4.48 -6.34
C CYS A 28 1.57 4.89 -4.87
N SER A 29 2.83 5.12 -4.50
CA SER A 29 3.25 5.57 -3.16
C SER A 29 2.79 4.64 -2.04
N HIS A 30 2.75 3.33 -2.28
CA HIS A 30 2.24 2.36 -1.29
C HIS A 30 3.07 2.30 -0.01
N PHE A 31 4.40 2.48 -0.11
CA PHE A 31 5.29 2.44 1.06
C PHE A 31 5.00 3.59 2.03
N SER A 32 4.90 4.82 1.52
CA SER A 32 4.56 5.99 2.36
C SER A 32 3.14 5.89 2.89
N LYS A 33 2.15 5.53 2.05
CA LYS A 33 0.75 5.34 2.48
C LYS A 33 0.60 4.27 3.57
N CYS A 34 1.40 3.20 3.51
CA CYS A 34 1.43 2.18 4.55
C CYS A 34 1.93 2.78 5.88
N ASN A 35 3.06 3.49 5.84
CA ASN A 35 3.64 4.12 7.03
C ASN A 35 2.72 5.22 7.60
N GLU A 36 2.08 6.03 6.76
CA GLU A 36 1.08 7.02 7.20
C GLU A 36 -0.08 6.36 7.97
N TRP A 37 -0.56 5.20 7.50
CA TRP A 37 -1.63 4.46 8.15
C TRP A 37 -1.20 3.82 9.47
N LEU A 38 0.04 3.33 9.56
CA LEU A 38 0.64 2.81 10.79
C LEU A 38 0.78 3.91 11.84
N VAL A 39 1.37 5.04 11.46
CA VAL A 39 1.56 6.20 12.35
C VAL A 39 0.22 6.74 12.85
N ALA A 40 -0.80 6.84 11.98
CA ALA A 40 -2.15 7.26 12.38
C ALA A 40 -2.82 6.33 13.42
N ARG A 41 -2.29 5.12 13.60
CA ARG A 41 -2.75 4.14 14.60
C ARG A 41 -1.79 3.99 15.79
N GLY A 42 -0.77 4.85 15.88
CA GLY A 42 0.25 4.79 16.92
C GLY A 42 1.20 3.59 16.78
N LEU A 43 1.30 3.01 15.58
CA LEU A 43 2.22 1.92 15.28
C LEU A 43 3.51 2.47 14.68
N GLU A 44 4.61 1.76 14.88
CA GLU A 44 5.90 2.12 14.30
C GLU A 44 5.88 1.95 12.77
N PRO A 45 6.41 2.94 12.00
CA PRO A 45 6.53 2.82 10.55
C PRO A 45 7.61 1.78 10.18
N VAL A 46 7.48 1.20 8.99
CA VAL A 46 8.49 0.27 8.46
C VAL A 46 9.64 1.06 7.83
N ALA A 47 10.88 0.69 8.17
CA ALA A 47 12.08 1.13 7.47
C ALA A 47 12.27 0.28 6.20
N TRP A 48 11.75 0.77 5.08
CA TRP A 48 11.77 0.10 3.78
C TRP A 48 13.14 0.13 3.10
#